data_AF-A0A950GBU3-F1
#
_entry.id   AF-A0A950GBU3-F1
#
_cell.length_a   1.000
_cell.length_b   1.000
_cell.length_c   1.000
_cell.angle_alpha   90.00
_cell.angle_beta   90.00
_cell.angle_gamma   90.00
#
_symmetry.space_group_name_H-M   'P 1'
#
loop_
_entity.id
_entity.type
_entity.pdbx_description
1 polymer ?
#
loop_
_entity_poly.entity_id
_entity_poly.type
_entity_poly.pdbx_seq_one_letter_code
_entity_poly.pdbx_strand_id
1 'polypeptide(L)'
;MAGAFTSIPGEEQWGNVVAVNTETGKIDWSAKTENPMISGALATAGGLVFAGEGNGLFKAYDAKSGKELWSFQAGAGVNSAPVAFMVDGKPYIAVAAGGNFQLKYKLGDAIFVFGL
;
A
#
# COMPACT_ATOMS: atom_id res chain seq x y z
N MET A 1 6.08 1.33 28.09
CA MET A 1 6.12 0.60 26.80
C MET A 1 6.56 1.58 25.74
N ALA A 2 7.61 1.24 25.00
CA ALA A 2 8.31 2.13 24.08
C ALA A 2 7.51 2.41 22.80
N GLY A 3 7.56 3.65 22.32
CA GLY A 3 7.24 4.08 20.95
C GLY A 3 5.82 3.76 20.45
N ALA A 4 4.79 4.40 21.01
CA ALA A 4 3.52 4.46 20.31
C ALA A 4 3.67 5.41 19.10
N PHE A 5 3.00 5.09 17.97
CA PHE A 5 2.80 6.04 16.87
C PHE A 5 1.95 7.20 17.39
N THR A 6 2.58 8.19 18.02
CA THR A 6 1.91 9.36 18.56
C THR A 6 1.91 10.46 17.51
N SER A 7 0.73 10.80 17.00
CA SER A 7 0.55 11.99 16.18
C SER A 7 0.83 13.25 16.99
N ILE A 8 1.48 14.24 16.39
CA ILE A 8 1.60 15.57 16.98
C ILE A 8 0.22 16.24 16.94
N PRO A 9 -0.29 16.78 18.06
CA PRO A 9 -1.59 17.44 18.07
C PRO A 9 -1.66 18.57 17.04
N GLY A 10 -2.65 18.52 16.15
CA GLY A 10 -2.87 19.52 15.11
C GLY A 10 -2.10 19.28 13.80
N GLU A 11 -1.24 18.26 13.74
CA GLU A 11 -0.50 17.93 12.51
C GLU A 11 -1.23 16.85 11.70
N GLU A 12 -1.47 17.13 10.42
CA GLU A 12 -2.06 16.17 9.48
C GLU A 12 -1.10 14.98 9.30
N GLN A 13 -1.62 13.77 9.48
CA GLN A 13 -0.88 12.55 9.23
C GLN A 13 -1.09 12.13 7.77
N TRP A 14 -0.01 11.83 7.07
CA TRP A 14 -0.02 11.42 5.68
C TRP A 14 1.12 10.44 5.41
N GLY A 15 1.15 9.83 4.22
CA GLY A 15 2.21 8.91 3.81
C GLY A 15 2.66 9.15 2.37
N ASN A 16 3.65 8.37 1.93
CA ASN A 16 4.10 8.37 0.55
C ASN A 16 4.41 6.95 0.08
N VAL A 17 4.13 6.69 -1.19
CA VAL A 17 4.83 5.65 -1.96
C VAL A 17 5.95 6.34 -2.74
N VAL A 18 7.20 5.87 -2.58
CA VAL A 18 8.37 6.54 -3.15
C VAL A 18 9.19 5.55 -3.98
N ALA A 19 9.56 5.95 -5.19
CA ALA A 19 10.61 5.28 -5.95
C ALA A 19 11.94 6.01 -5.76
N VAL A 20 12.96 5.24 -5.39
CA VAL A 20 14.33 5.74 -5.23
C VAL A 20 15.21 5.01 -6.22
N ASN A 21 15.95 5.77 -7.02
CA ASN A 21 16.98 5.26 -7.89
C ASN A 21 18.15 4.74 -7.05
N THR A 22 18.43 3.44 -7.11
CA THR A 22 19.43 2.79 -6.24
C THR A 22 20.87 3.13 -6.62
N GLU A 23 21.13 3.58 -7.86
CA GLU A 23 22.47 3.98 -8.30
C GLU A 23 22.83 5.38 -7.82
N THR A 24 21.85 6.29 -7.81
CA THR A 24 22.07 7.72 -7.52
C THR A 24 21.58 8.15 -6.15
N GLY A 25 20.74 7.35 -5.49
CA GLY A 25 20.06 7.68 -4.24
C GLY A 25 18.97 8.75 -4.39
N LYS A 26 18.62 9.15 -5.61
CA LYS A 26 17.62 10.20 -5.86
C LYS A 26 16.21 9.63 -5.90
N ILE A 27 15.25 10.44 -5.48
CA ILE A 27 13.82 10.13 -5.65
C ILE A 27 13.47 10.38 -7.12
N ASP A 28 13.00 9.34 -7.80
CA ASP A 28 12.51 9.46 -9.18
C ASP A 28 11.08 10.00 -9.18
N TRP A 29 10.24 9.49 -8.26
CA TRP A 29 8.89 10.00 -8.01
C TRP A 29 8.42 9.70 -6.59
N SER A 30 7.42 10.46 -6.15
CA SER A 30 6.72 10.26 -4.87
C SER A 30 5.22 10.48 -5.08
N ALA A 31 4.40 9.57 -4.57
CA ALA A 31 2.96 9.67 -4.57
C ALA A 31 2.46 9.85 -3.12
N LYS A 32 1.91 11.03 -2.82
CA LYS A 32 1.35 11.33 -1.49
C LYS A 32 0.07 10.54 -1.27
N THR A 33 -0.06 9.97 -0.08
CA THR A 33 -1.24 9.24 0.39
C THR A 33 -1.91 10.00 1.52
N GLU A 34 -3.22 9.80 1.67
CA GLU A 34 -4.01 10.51 2.69
C GLU A 34 -3.67 10.04 4.10
N ASN A 35 -3.21 8.79 4.23
CA ASN A 35 -2.87 8.19 5.50
C ASN A 35 -1.41 7.70 5.51
N PRO A 36 -0.80 7.61 6.70
CA PRO A 36 0.46 6.90 6.89
C PRO A 36 0.49 5.53 6.20
N MET A 37 1.59 5.26 5.50
CA MET A 37 1.80 3.98 4.82
C MET A 37 2.34 2.94 5.79
N ILE A 38 1.53 1.94 6.10
CA ILE A 38 1.88 0.80 6.97
C ILE A 38 1.96 -0.50 6.17
N SER A 39 1.34 -0.55 5.00
CA SER A 39 1.43 -1.67 4.06
C SER A 39 2.84 -1.81 3.49
N GLY A 40 3.19 -3.03 3.10
CA GLY A 40 4.31 -3.25 2.19
C GLY A 40 3.97 -2.83 0.76
N ALA A 41 4.97 -2.74 -0.10
CA ALA A 41 4.79 -2.51 -1.53
C ALA A 41 5.16 -3.77 -2.32
N LEU A 42 4.45 -4.03 -3.42
CA LEU A 42 4.76 -5.09 -4.38
C LEU A 42 5.00 -4.48 -5.75
N ALA A 43 6.24 -4.54 -6.21
CA ALA A 43 6.60 -4.20 -7.59
C ALA A 43 6.52 -5.43 -8.49
N THR A 44 6.05 -5.25 -9.72
CA THR A 44 5.89 -6.33 -10.71
C THR A 44 6.69 -6.03 -11.97
N ALA A 45 7.09 -7.09 -12.68
CA ALA A 45 7.75 -6.95 -13.99
C ALA A 45 6.84 -6.33 -15.06
N GLY A 46 5.51 -6.33 -14.84
CA GLY A 46 4.53 -5.66 -15.70
C GLY A 46 4.49 -4.14 -15.57
N GLY A 47 5.36 -3.54 -14.75
CA GLY A 47 5.42 -2.08 -14.57
C GLY A 47 4.39 -1.53 -13.59
N LEU A 48 3.85 -2.37 -12.70
CA LEU A 48 2.91 -1.96 -11.65
C LEU A 48 3.55 -2.07 -10.27
N VAL A 49 3.24 -1.10 -9.40
CA VAL A 49 3.51 -1.13 -7.96
C VAL A 49 2.18 -1.14 -7.21
N PHE A 50 1.99 -2.10 -6.31
CA PHE A 50 0.79 -2.19 -5.46
C PHE A 50 1.11 -1.83 -4.02
N ALA A 51 0.22 -1.06 -3.37
CA ALA A 51 0.34 -0.71 -1.96
C ALA A 51 -1.04 -0.46 -1.32
N GLY A 52 -1.15 -0.75 -0.03
CA GLY A 52 -2.36 -0.52 0.76
C GLY A 52 -2.27 0.68 1.71
N GLU A 53 -3.43 1.29 1.99
CA GLU A 53 -3.59 2.39 2.92
C GLU A 53 -4.47 2.03 4.13
N GLY A 54 -4.31 2.78 5.22
CA GLY A 54 -5.10 2.62 6.44
C GLY A 54 -6.60 2.91 6.29
N ASN A 55 -6.99 3.75 5.32
CA ASN A 55 -8.38 4.01 4.95
C ASN A 55 -9.02 2.86 4.12
N GLY A 56 -8.28 1.79 3.88
CA GLY A 56 -8.74 0.60 3.17
C GLY A 56 -8.59 0.65 1.65
N LEU A 57 -8.00 1.72 1.10
CA LEU A 57 -7.64 1.75 -0.31
C LEU A 57 -6.47 0.81 -0.58
N PHE A 58 -6.64 -0.06 -1.58
CA PHE A 58 -5.57 -0.82 -2.21
C PHE A 58 -5.37 -0.29 -3.62
N LYS A 59 -4.17 0.20 -3.92
CA LYS A 59 -3.87 0.96 -5.14
C LYS A 59 -2.82 0.29 -5.97
N ALA A 60 -2.90 0.50 -7.28
CA ALA A 60 -1.86 0.19 -8.24
C ALA A 60 -1.33 1.49 -8.87
N TYR A 61 -0.02 1.62 -8.93
CA TYR A 61 0.69 2.75 -9.51
C TYR A 61 1.51 2.30 -10.71
N ASP A 62 1.64 3.18 -11.70
CA ASP A 62 2.65 3.04 -12.75
C ASP A 62 4.05 3.13 -12.13
N ALA A 63 4.88 2.10 -12.33
CA ALA A 63 6.18 2.00 -11.67
C ALA A 63 7.19 3.08 -12.10
N LYS A 64 6.99 3.71 -13.27
CA LYS A 64 7.91 4.73 -13.81
C LYS A 64 7.55 6.14 -13.37
N SER A 65 6.27 6.42 -13.21
CA SER A 65 5.76 7.78 -12.97
C SER A 65 5.12 7.97 -11.59
N GLY A 66 4.77 6.89 -10.89
CA GLY A 66 4.02 6.96 -9.64
C GLY A 66 2.55 7.34 -9.83
N LYS A 67 2.06 7.41 -11.07
CA LYS A 67 0.65 7.73 -11.35
C LYS A 67 -0.25 6.59 -10.87
N GLU A 68 -1.28 6.90 -10.09
CA GLU A 68 -2.33 5.94 -9.76
C GLU A 68 -3.06 5.48 -11.05
N LEU A 69 -3.11 4.18 -11.26
CA LEU A 69 -3.76 3.55 -12.41
C LEU A 69 -5.06 2.83 -12.03
N TRP A 70 -5.16 2.37 -10.78
CA TRP A 70 -6.30 1.61 -10.29
C TRP A 70 -6.37 1.65 -8.77
N SER A 71 -7.58 1.55 -8.23
CA SER A 71 -7.82 1.43 -6.80
C SER A 71 -9.04 0.57 -6.47
N PHE A 72 -9.02 -0.02 -5.29
CA PHE A 72 -10.12 -0.80 -4.72
C PHE A 72 -10.29 -0.49 -3.24
N GLN A 73 -11.54 -0.37 -2.79
CA GLN A 73 -11.86 -0.13 -1.39
C GLN A 73 -12.15 -1.46 -0.68
N ALA A 74 -11.21 -1.89 0.15
CA ALA A 74 -11.26 -3.15 0.89
C ALA A 74 -12.17 -3.11 2.14
N GLY A 75 -12.61 -1.93 2.55
CA GLY A 75 -13.55 -1.72 3.66
C GLY A 75 -12.92 -1.80 5.05
N ALA A 76 -11.64 -2.14 5.16
CA ALA A 76 -10.80 -2.17 6.36
C ALA A 76 -9.35 -1.85 5.99
N GLY A 77 -8.53 -1.41 6.95
CA GLY A 77 -7.16 -0.97 6.67
C GLY A 77 -6.29 -2.05 6.03
N VAL A 78 -5.69 -1.73 4.88
CA VAL A 78 -4.84 -2.63 4.11
C VAL A 78 -3.40 -2.44 4.58
N ASN A 79 -3.01 -3.11 5.67
CA ASN A 79 -1.72 -2.91 6.33
C ASN A 79 -0.74 -4.07 6.14
N SER A 80 -1.09 -5.06 5.32
CA SER A 80 -0.22 -6.19 4.99
C SER A 80 0.58 -5.92 3.72
N ALA A 81 1.69 -6.64 3.52
CA ALA A 81 2.39 -6.62 2.24
C ALA A 81 1.59 -7.44 1.21
N PRO A 82 1.27 -6.88 0.03
CA PRO A 82 0.64 -7.64 -1.05
C PRO A 82 1.61 -8.68 -1.62
N VAL A 83 1.07 -9.76 -2.18
CA VAL A 83 1.82 -10.86 -2.80
C VAL A 83 1.34 -11.13 -4.22
N ALA A 84 2.25 -11.54 -5.10
CA ALA A 84 1.94 -12.05 -6.44
C ALA A 84 2.15 -13.56 -6.50
N PHE A 85 1.28 -14.27 -7.22
CA PHE A 85 1.41 -15.71 -7.47
C PHE A 85 0.73 -16.12 -8.78
N MET A 86 0.95 -17.37 -9.20
CA MET A 86 0.38 -17.95 -10.41
C MET A 86 -0.51 -19.15 -10.05
N VAL A 87 -1.66 -19.28 -10.71
CA VAL A 87 -2.50 -20.49 -10.68
C VAL A 87 -2.85 -20.85 -12.11
N ASP A 88 -2.50 -22.06 -12.55
CA ASP A 88 -2.75 -22.57 -13.91
C ASP A 88 -2.32 -21.60 -15.02
N GLY A 89 -1.15 -20.98 -14.84
CA GLY A 89 -0.58 -20.03 -15.80
C GLY A 89 -1.22 -18.63 -15.79
N LYS A 90 -2.13 -18.34 -14.85
CA LYS A 90 -2.76 -17.02 -14.68
C LYS A 90 -2.17 -16.26 -13.48
N PRO A 91 -1.85 -14.96 -13.61
CA PRO A 91 -1.31 -14.16 -12.52
C PRO A 91 -2.39 -13.66 -11.58
N TYR A 92 -2.07 -13.64 -10.28
CA TYR A 92 -2.92 -13.12 -9.22
C TYR A 92 -2.14 -12.23 -8.25
N ILE A 93 -2.83 -11.26 -7.68
CA ILE A 93 -2.35 -10.43 -6.57
C ILE A 93 -3.26 -10.65 -5.38
N ALA A 94 -2.70 -10.89 -4.20
CA ALA A 94 -3.47 -10.99 -2.96
C ALA A 94 -2.98 -10.03 -1.88
N VAL A 95 -3.91 -9.57 -1.05
CA VAL A 95 -3.61 -8.71 0.10
C VAL A 95 -4.63 -8.92 1.22
N ALA A 96 -4.19 -8.85 2.46
CA ALA A 96 -5.08 -8.92 3.64
C ALA A 96 -5.46 -7.51 4.12
N ALA A 97 -6.75 -7.33 4.42
CA ALA A 97 -7.34 -6.13 4.98
C ALA A 97 -7.81 -6.38 6.42
N GLY A 98 -6.87 -6.30 7.36
CA GLY A 98 -7.09 -6.58 8.79
C GLY A 98 -7.32 -5.35 9.66
N GLY A 99 -7.02 -4.15 9.16
CA GLY A 99 -6.96 -2.93 9.98
C GLY A 99 -5.69 -2.83 10.83
N ASN A 100 -5.65 -1.83 11.72
CA ASN A 100 -4.54 -1.60 12.64
C ASN A 100 -5.06 -1.00 13.94
N PHE A 101 -4.89 -1.71 15.05
CA PHE A 101 -5.34 -1.27 16.37
C PHE A 101 -4.58 -0.03 16.87
N GLN A 102 -3.27 0.04 16.65
CA GLN A 102 -2.42 1.12 17.20
C GLN A 102 -2.75 2.47 16.56
N LEU A 103 -3.06 2.47 15.26
CA LEU A 103 -3.40 3.66 14.46
C LEU A 103 -4.92 3.86 14.31
N LYS A 104 -5.73 3.03 14.97
CA LYS A 104 -7.20 3.09 14.95
C LYS A 104 -7.80 3.00 13.54
N TYR A 105 -7.14 2.32 12.62
CA TYR A 105 -7.72 2.00 11.31
C TYR A 105 -8.79 0.93 11.46
N LYS A 106 -9.86 1.05 10.66
CA LYS A 106 -11.00 0.14 10.72
C LYS A 106 -10.54 -1.32 10.58
N LEU A 107 -10.98 -2.16 11.52
CA LEU A 107 -10.66 -3.58 11.57
C LEU A 107 -11.45 -4.35 10.51
N GLY A 108 -10.85 -5.44 10.05
CA GLY A 108 -11.44 -6.39 9.13
C GLY A 108 -10.78 -7.76 9.26
N ASP A 109 -11.25 -8.71 8.47
CA ASP A 109 -10.84 -10.12 8.50
C ASP A 109 -10.74 -10.71 7.08
N ALA A 110 -10.72 -9.85 6.05
CA ALA A 110 -10.78 -10.27 4.66
C ALA A 110 -9.40 -10.39 4.02
N ILE A 111 -9.27 -11.37 3.12
CA ILE A 111 -8.21 -11.46 2.11
C ILE A 111 -8.86 -11.24 0.76
N PHE A 112 -8.30 -10.33 -0.03
CA PHE A 112 -8.72 -10.08 -1.40
C PHE A 112 -7.72 -10.71 -2.36
N VAL A 113 -8.24 -11.32 -3.43
CA VAL A 113 -7.45 -11.89 -4.53
C VAL A 113 -7.96 -11.29 -5.83
N PHE A 114 -7.06 -10.71 -6.61
CA PHE A 114 -7.32 -10.05 -7.88
C PHE A 114 -6.63 -10.83 -8.99
N GLY A 115 -7.34 -11.07 -10.09
CA GLY A 115 -6.82 -11.66 -11.32
C GLY A 115 -7.47 -11.00 -12.54
N LEU A 116 -6.93 -11.28 -13.72
CA LEU A 116 -7.51 -10.90 -15.01
C LEU A 116 -8.51 -11.95 -15.52
#